data_AF-A0A5C8ZXU8-F1
#
_entry.id   AF-A0A5C8ZXU8-F1
#
_cell.length_a   1.000
_cell.length_b   1.000
_cell.length_c   1.000
_cell.angle_alpha   90.00
_cell.angle_beta   90.00
_cell.angle_gamma   90.00
#
_symmetry.space_group_name_H-M   'P 1'
#
loop_
_entity.id
_entity.type
_entity.pdbx_description
1 polymer ?
#
loop_
_entity_poly.entity_id
_entity_poly.type
_entity_poly.pdbx_seq_one_letter_code
_entity_poly.pdbx_strand_id
1 'polypeptide(L)'
;MDSVQLNQLADRIDGAFGSDMPFTDRTLSDGDIDTLNRVFSDAGYQRYLQDQVNRQIIRDYLTNAVLLNIISDEQLERLTAHAGSTEGRSELSLYMLMSSVEQAGNLPLGPQPEPLQSLNRRPGGPPHLNLIRS
;
A
#
# COMPACT_ATOMS: atom_id res chain seq x y z
N MET A 1 -11.74 16.27 -19.24
CA MET A 1 -11.83 14.80 -19.28
C MET A 1 -13.19 14.43 -18.72
N ASP A 2 -13.96 13.63 -19.44
CA ASP A 2 -15.32 13.27 -19.03
C ASP A 2 -15.25 12.26 -17.87
N SER A 3 -16.17 12.35 -16.90
CA SER A 3 -16.20 11.49 -15.70
C SER A 3 -16.23 9.99 -16.02
N VAL A 4 -16.84 9.61 -17.15
CA VAL A 4 -16.90 8.22 -17.64
C VAL A 4 -15.50 7.71 -18.03
N GLN A 5 -14.63 8.56 -18.57
CA GLN A 5 -13.28 8.19 -18.97
C GLN A 5 -12.36 7.99 -17.76
N LEU A 6 -12.57 8.77 -16.69
CA LEU A 6 -11.83 8.63 -15.43
C LEU A 6 -12.19 7.33 -14.71
N ASN A 7 -13.47 6.96 -14.66
CA ASN A 7 -13.90 5.69 -14.05
C ASN A 7 -13.33 4.49 -14.81
N GLN A 8 -13.37 4.50 -16.14
CA GLN A 8 -12.77 3.43 -16.96
C GLN A 8 -11.26 3.31 -16.76
N LEU A 9 -10.57 4.42 -16.52
CA LEU A 9 -9.14 4.40 -16.21
C LEU A 9 -8.87 3.76 -14.85
N ALA A 10 -9.66 4.12 -13.82
CA ALA A 10 -9.56 3.53 -12.50
C ALA A 10 -9.81 2.01 -12.54
N ASP A 11 -10.92 1.58 -13.17
CA ASP A 11 -11.26 0.16 -13.31
C ASP A 11 -10.14 -0.64 -14.01
N ARG A 12 -9.51 -0.04 -15.02
CA ARG A 12 -8.38 -0.67 -15.73
C ARG A 12 -7.14 -0.80 -14.84
N ILE A 13 -6.86 0.20 -14.00
CA ILE A 13 -5.73 0.17 -13.05
C ILE A 13 -6.00 -0.91 -11.99
N ASP A 14 -7.20 -0.91 -11.40
CA ASP A 14 -7.58 -1.87 -10.36
C ASP A 14 -7.55 -3.31 -10.89
N GLY A 15 -8.07 -3.53 -12.10
CA GLY A 15 -8.01 -4.82 -12.76
C GLY A 15 -6.59 -5.33 -13.03
N ALA A 16 -5.59 -4.44 -13.10
CA ALA A 16 -4.18 -4.82 -13.29
C ALA A 16 -3.52 -5.33 -12.00
N PHE A 17 -4.06 -5.03 -10.81
CA PHE A 17 -3.52 -5.50 -9.53
C PHE A 17 -3.82 -6.97 -9.24
N GLY A 18 -4.72 -7.59 -10.01
CA GLY A 18 -5.12 -8.99 -9.85
C GLY A 18 -6.28 -9.16 -8.88
N SER A 19 -6.49 -10.38 -8.38
CA SER A 19 -7.53 -10.65 -7.39
C SER A 19 -7.16 -10.03 -6.05
N ASP A 20 -8.14 -9.44 -5.36
CA ASP A 20 -7.97 -8.94 -4.00
C ASP A 20 -7.38 -10.02 -3.09
N MET A 21 -6.41 -9.61 -2.27
CA MET A 21 -5.84 -10.48 -1.25
C MET A 21 -6.94 -10.85 -0.25
N PRO A 22 -7.06 -12.14 0.15
CA PRO A 22 -8.05 -12.52 1.14
C PRO A 22 -7.80 -11.76 2.45
N PHE A 23 -8.85 -11.15 2.99
CA PHE A 23 -8.81 -10.45 4.27
C PHE A 23 -8.37 -11.36 5.43
N THR A 24 -8.55 -12.67 5.29
CA THR A 24 -8.11 -13.66 6.26
C THR A 24 -7.80 -15.01 5.61
N ASP A 25 -6.86 -15.75 6.17
CA ASP A 25 -6.50 -17.11 5.73
C ASP A 25 -7.52 -18.18 6.15
N ARG A 26 -8.46 -17.83 7.05
CA ARG A 26 -9.50 -18.75 7.53
C ARG A 26 -10.80 -18.59 6.73
N THR A 27 -11.53 -19.68 6.55
CA THR A 27 -12.89 -19.60 6.02
C THR A 27 -13.77 -18.83 7.00
N LEU A 28 -14.44 -17.78 6.51
CA LEU A 28 -15.37 -16.97 7.29
C LEU A 28 -16.73 -17.70 7.38
N SER A 29 -17.34 -17.67 8.56
CA SER A 29 -18.73 -18.09 8.72
C SER A 29 -19.69 -17.01 8.21
N ASP A 30 -20.94 -17.37 7.94
CA ASP A 30 -21.97 -16.38 7.53
C ASP A 30 -22.13 -15.26 8.57
N GLY A 31 -22.01 -15.58 9.85
CA GLY A 31 -22.05 -14.60 10.94
C GLY A 31 -20.84 -13.66 10.98
N ASP A 32 -19.64 -14.16 10.60
CA ASP A 32 -18.46 -13.30 10.42
C ASP A 32 -18.69 -12.34 9.24
N ILE A 33 -19.21 -12.84 8.12
CA ILE A 33 -19.49 -12.05 6.90
C ILE A 33 -20.48 -10.92 7.20
N ASP A 34 -21.60 -11.24 7.85
CA ASP A 34 -22.60 -10.23 8.22
C ASP A 34 -22.05 -9.15 9.15
N THR A 35 -21.18 -9.55 10.07
CA THR A 35 -20.52 -8.63 11.00
C THR A 35 -19.54 -7.73 10.27
N LEU A 36 -18.69 -8.30 9.41
CA LEU A 36 -17.73 -7.56 8.60
C LEU A 36 -18.44 -6.60 7.64
N ASN A 37 -19.51 -7.03 6.97
CA ASN A 37 -20.30 -6.18 6.08
C ASN A 37 -20.84 -4.95 6.82
N ARG A 38 -21.32 -5.12 8.06
CA ARG A 38 -21.82 -4.01 8.87
C ARG A 38 -20.72 -3.00 9.22
N VAL A 39 -19.53 -3.49 9.57
CA VAL A 39 -18.38 -2.63 9.92
C VAL A 39 -17.83 -1.95 8.67
N PHE A 40 -17.64 -2.69 7.59
CA PHE A 40 -17.05 -2.16 6.36
C PHE A 40 -17.96 -1.19 5.62
N SER A 41 -19.28 -1.33 5.77
CA SER A 41 -20.24 -0.37 5.22
C SER A 41 -20.38 0.90 6.07
N ASP A 42 -19.77 0.96 7.25
CA ASP A 42 -19.87 2.12 8.12
C ASP A 42 -19.04 3.30 7.61
N ALA A 43 -19.65 4.49 7.56
CA ALA A 43 -19.00 5.70 7.09
C ALA A 43 -17.85 6.16 8.01
N GLY A 44 -17.89 5.80 9.30
CA GLY A 44 -16.77 6.00 10.22
C GLY A 44 -15.58 5.11 9.86
N TYR A 45 -15.83 3.85 9.54
CA TYR A 45 -14.79 2.93 9.08
C TYR A 45 -14.16 3.38 7.76
N GLN A 46 -14.96 3.82 6.79
CA GLN A 46 -14.45 4.35 5.51
C GLN A 46 -13.57 5.59 5.71
N ARG A 47 -13.98 6.51 6.60
CA ARG A 47 -13.16 7.68 6.97
C ARG A 47 -11.86 7.28 7.67
N TYR A 48 -11.91 6.27 8.54
CA TYR A 48 -10.73 5.71 9.17
C TYR A 48 -9.76 5.12 8.15
N LEU A 49 -10.25 4.33 7.18
CA LEU A 49 -9.42 3.77 6.12
C LEU A 49 -8.75 4.86 5.29
N GLN A 50 -9.50 5.90 4.90
CA GLN A 50 -8.94 7.03 4.16
C GLN A 50 -7.83 7.74 4.97
N ASP A 51 -8.04 7.94 6.28
CA ASP A 51 -7.02 8.52 7.16
C ASP A 51 -5.76 7.63 7.26
N GLN A 52 -5.93 6.30 7.30
CA GLN A 52 -4.79 5.37 7.27
C GLN A 52 -3.99 5.47 5.97
N VAL A 53 -4.67 5.56 4.82
CA VAL A 53 -4.01 5.77 3.52
C VAL A 53 -3.23 7.09 3.51
N ASN A 54 -3.84 8.17 3.99
CA ASN A 54 -3.15 9.47 4.07
C ASN A 54 -1.89 9.40 4.94
N ARG A 55 -1.95 8.71 6.09
CA ARG A 55 -0.79 8.48 6.97
C ARG A 55 0.30 7.66 6.30
N GLN A 56 -0.07 6.62 5.56
CA GLN A 56 0.88 5.78 4.83
C GLN A 56 1.65 6.61 3.80
N ILE A 57 0.94 7.37 2.97
CA ILE A 57 1.54 8.25 1.94
C ILE A 57 2.53 9.22 2.59
N ILE A 58 2.10 9.93 3.65
CA ILE A 58 2.94 10.90 4.35
C ILE A 58 4.19 10.25 4.92
N ARG A 59 4.04 9.12 5.60
CA ARG A 59 5.17 8.42 6.23
C ARG A 59 6.20 7.98 5.20
N ASP A 60 5.75 7.35 4.12
CA ASP A 60 6.64 6.82 3.09
C ASP A 60 7.35 7.97 2.34
N TYR A 61 6.61 9.02 2.00
CA TYR A 61 7.15 10.20 1.34
C TYR A 61 8.20 10.91 2.20
N LEU A 62 7.88 11.21 3.46
CA LEU A 62 8.81 11.92 4.35
C LEU A 62 10.02 11.06 4.70
N THR A 63 9.84 9.75 4.89
CA THR A 63 10.95 8.82 5.14
C THR A 63 11.92 8.82 3.96
N ASN A 64 11.41 8.73 2.73
CA ASN A 64 12.25 8.80 1.53
C ASN A 64 12.94 10.16 1.38
N ALA A 65 12.22 11.26 1.65
CA ALA A 65 12.80 12.60 1.57
C ALA A 65 13.94 12.82 2.58
N VAL A 66 13.79 12.30 3.81
CA VAL A 66 14.85 12.34 4.83
C VAL A 66 16.03 11.46 4.43
N LEU A 67 15.77 10.21 4.02
CA LEU A 67 16.83 9.27 3.59
C LEU A 67 17.67 9.82 2.43
N LEU A 68 17.03 10.56 1.52
CA LEU A 68 17.68 11.21 0.38
C LEU A 68 18.27 12.58 0.70
N ASN A 69 18.20 13.03 1.96
CA ASN A 69 18.64 14.35 2.42
C ASN A 69 18.00 15.53 1.65
N ILE A 70 16.75 15.35 1.19
CA ILE A 70 15.98 16.37 0.46
C ILE A 70 15.37 17.39 1.43
N ILE A 71 15.01 16.95 2.64
CA ILE A 71 14.45 17.81 3.70
C ILE A 71 15.29 17.75 4.97
N SER A 72 15.36 18.86 5.70
CA SER A 72 16.00 18.94 7.01
C SER A 72 15.07 18.48 8.14
N ASP A 73 15.65 18.25 9.33
CA ASP A 73 14.89 17.91 10.54
C ASP A 73 13.85 18.98 10.91
N GLU A 74 14.17 20.27 10.73
CA GLU A 74 13.23 21.38 10.96
C GLU A 74 12.04 21.32 10.00
N GLN A 75 12.30 21.01 8.72
CA GLN A 75 11.22 20.84 7.74
C GLN A 75 10.35 19.63 8.09
N LEU A 76 10.97 18.51 8.52
CA LEU A 76 10.25 17.33 8.98
C LEU A 76 9.35 17.64 10.18
N GLU A 77 9.84 18.38 11.17
CA GLU A 77 9.07 18.78 12.36
C GLU A 77 7.84 19.61 11.96
N ARG A 78 7.99 20.58 11.06
CA ARG A 78 6.87 21.39 10.57
C ARG A 78 5.83 20.57 9.80
N LEU A 79 6.29 19.65 8.95
CA LEU A 79 5.42 18.78 8.15
C LEU A 79 4.65 17.78 9.03
N THR A 80 5.32 17.21 10.03
CA THR A 80 4.69 16.29 10.98
C THR A 80 3.71 17.00 11.92
N ALA A 81 4.01 18.24 12.33
CA ALA A 81 3.06 19.08 13.07
C ALA A 81 1.80 19.37 12.23
N HIS A 82 1.95 19.67 10.94
CA HIS A 82 0.82 19.89 10.04
C HIS A 82 -0.03 18.62 9.85
N ALA A 83 0.60 17.44 9.82
CA ALA A 83 -0.09 16.14 9.78
C ALA A 83 -0.83 15.77 11.10
N GLY A 84 -0.83 16.66 12.11
CA GLY A 84 -1.52 16.43 13.38
C GLY A 84 -3.04 16.30 13.27
N SER A 85 -3.66 16.97 12.29
CA SER A 85 -5.11 16.91 12.04
C SER A 85 -5.48 16.03 10.83
N THR A 86 -6.73 15.58 10.77
CA THR A 86 -7.25 14.80 9.64
C THR A 86 -7.24 15.61 8.35
N GLU A 87 -7.58 16.89 8.44
CA GLU A 87 -7.57 17.84 7.35
C GLU A 87 -6.14 18.05 6.84
N GLY A 88 -5.18 18.30 7.74
CA GLY A 88 -3.78 18.48 7.38
C GLY A 88 -3.15 17.23 6.76
N ARG A 89 -3.53 16.03 7.22
CA ARG A 89 -3.11 14.78 6.55
C ARG A 89 -3.70 14.64 5.16
N SER A 90 -4.96 15.01 4.97
CA SER A 90 -5.61 14.93 3.67
C SER A 90 -4.98 15.91 2.67
N GLU A 91 -4.73 17.15 3.10
CA GLU A 91 -4.06 18.17 2.29
C GLU A 91 -2.63 17.74 1.94
N LEU A 92 -1.84 17.33 2.94
CA LEU A 92 -0.44 16.99 2.75
C LEU A 92 -0.26 15.75 1.85
N SER A 93 -1.05 14.70 2.07
CA SER A 93 -1.01 13.49 1.24
C SER A 93 -1.40 13.78 -0.21
N LEU A 94 -2.43 14.62 -0.43
CA LEU A 94 -2.79 15.04 -1.78
C LEU A 94 -1.66 15.82 -2.45
N TYR A 95 -1.04 16.78 -1.74
CA TYR A 95 0.09 17.54 -2.28
C TYR A 95 1.27 16.62 -2.65
N MET A 96 1.61 15.66 -1.79
CA MET A 96 2.69 14.69 -2.01
C MET A 96 2.42 13.75 -3.19
N LEU A 97 1.17 13.31 -3.36
CA LEU A 97 0.77 12.53 -4.54
C LEU A 97 0.96 13.38 -5.80
N MET A 98 0.44 14.61 -5.81
CA MET A 98 0.49 15.49 -6.97
C MET A 98 1.92 15.89 -7.35
N SER A 99 2.80 16.19 -6.38
CA SER A 99 4.20 16.52 -6.65
C SER A 99 4.97 15.34 -7.25
N SER A 100 4.54 14.11 -6.97
CA SER A 100 5.18 12.89 -7.50
C SER A 100 4.70 12.52 -8.90
N VAL A 101 3.51 13.00 -9.33
CA VAL A 101 2.93 12.64 -10.65
C VAL A 101 3.84 13.06 -11.80
N GLU A 102 4.51 14.21 -11.69
CA GLU A 102 5.42 14.71 -12.74
C GLU A 102 6.58 13.74 -13.03
N GLN A 103 6.95 12.92 -12.05
CA GLN A 103 8.02 11.93 -12.18
C GLN A 103 7.52 10.55 -12.64
N ALA A 104 6.20 10.34 -12.79
CA ALA A 104 5.63 9.04 -13.12
C ALA A 104 6.17 8.44 -14.44
N GLY A 105 6.52 9.30 -15.41
CA GLY A 105 7.13 8.87 -16.67
C GLY A 105 8.54 8.27 -16.54
N ASN A 106 9.20 8.47 -15.40
CA ASN A 106 10.52 7.94 -15.09
C ASN A 106 10.46 6.67 -14.22
N LEU A 107 9.26 6.16 -13.92
CA LEU A 107 9.12 4.93 -13.14
C LEU A 107 9.82 3.77 -13.87
N PRO A 108 10.66 2.99 -13.17
CA PRO A 108 11.36 1.89 -13.79
C PRO A 108 10.35 0.85 -14.26
N LEU A 109 10.31 0.62 -15.57
CA LEU A 109 9.64 -0.54 -16.15
C LEU A 109 10.57 -1.74 -15.94
N GLY A 110 10.49 -2.35 -14.76
CA GLY A 110 11.34 -3.49 -14.39
C GLY A 110 11.18 -4.66 -15.37
N PRO A 111 12.22 -5.51 -15.54
CA PRO A 111 12.04 -6.80 -16.19
C PRO A 111 11.04 -7.64 -15.40
N GLN A 112 10.30 -8.53 -16.08
CA GLN A 112 9.43 -9.48 -15.39
C GLN A 112 10.22 -10.22 -14.28
N PRO A 113 9.65 -10.43 -13.08
CA PRO A 113 10.31 -11.21 -12.05
C PRO A 113 10.75 -12.56 -12.63
N GLU A 114 12.03 -12.90 -12.51
CA GLU A 114 12.50 -14.18 -13.03
C GLU A 114 11.76 -15.33 -12.34
N PRO A 115 11.28 -16.33 -13.11
CA PRO A 115 10.59 -17.47 -12.52
C PRO A 115 11.53 -18.19 -11.55
N LEU A 116 11.05 -18.38 -10.31
CA LEU A 116 11.80 -19.07 -9.27
C LEU A 116 12.24 -20.45 -9.77
N GLN A 117 13.55 -20.66 -9.92
CA GLN A 117 14.08 -21.97 -10.25
C GLN A 117 13.96 -22.88 -9.02
N SER A 118 13.36 -24.04 -9.22
CA SER A 118 13.34 -25.08 -8.19
C SER A 118 14.77 -25.47 -7.85
N LEU A 119 15.12 -25.40 -6.57
CA LEU A 119 16.41 -25.88 -6.09
C LEU A 119 16.57 -27.35 -6.50
N ASN A 120 17.64 -27.65 -7.25
CA ASN A 120 17.99 -29.02 -7.63
C ASN A 120 18.13 -29.86 -6.37
N ARG A 121 17.13 -30.71 -6.07
CA ARG A 121 17.25 -31.72 -5.02
C ARG A 121 18.28 -32.73 -5.47
N ARG A 122 19.55 -32.49 -5.11
CA ARG A 122 20.60 -33.47 -5.31
C ARG A 122 20.27 -34.70 -4.45
N PRO A 123 20.18 -35.92 -5.01
CA PRO A 123 20.03 -37.12 -4.19
C PRO A 123 21.19 -37.19 -3.19
N GLY A 124 20.89 -37.15 -1.88
CA GLY A 124 21.89 -37.11 -0.82
C GLY A 124 22.42 -35.73 -0.42
N GLY A 125 21.82 -34.63 -0.89
CA GLY A 125 22.15 -33.27 -0.41
C GLY A 125 21.78 -33.08 1.07
N PRO A 126 22.52 -32.23 1.81
CA PRO A 126 22.23 -31.98 3.22
C PRO A 126 20.80 -31.45 3.40
N PRO A 127 20.07 -31.86 4.45
CA PRO A 127 18.73 -31.35 4.70
C PRO A 127 18.80 -29.84 4.90
N HIS A 128 18.25 -29.07 3.97
CA HIS A 128 18.22 -27.60 4.03
C HIS A 128 17.23 -27.06 5.07
N LEU A 129 16.52 -27.94 5.79
CA LEU A 129 15.55 -27.61 6.83
C LEU A 129 15.70 -28.59 7.99
N ASN A 130 16.20 -28.11 9.14
CA ASN A 130 16.09 -28.82 10.41
C ASN A 130 14.73 -28.47 11.03
N LEU A 131 13.76 -29.36 10.88
CA LEU A 131 12.51 -29.30 11.65
C LEU A 131 12.81 -29.66 13.10
N ILE A 132 12.95 -28.64 13.96
CA ILE A 132 13.00 -28.84 15.41
C ILE A 132 11.58 -29.21 15.86
N ARG A 133 11.38 -30.45 16.28
CA ARG A 133 10.14 -30.89 16.93
C ARG A 133 10.29 -30.63 18.44
N SER A 134 9.38 -29.84 18.99
CA SER A 134 9.17 -29.67 20.44
C SER A 134 8.58 -30.92 21.06
#